data_AF-A0A8T0D8B9-F1
#
_entry.id   AF-A0A8T0D8B9-F1
#
_cell.length_a   1.000
_cell.length_b   1.000
_cell.length_c   1.000
_cell.angle_alpha   90.00
_cell.angle_beta   90.00
_cell.angle_gamma   90.00
#
_symmetry.space_group_name_H-M   'P 1'
#
loop_
_entity.id
_entity.type
_entity.pdbx_description
1 polymer ?
#
loop_
_entity_poly.entity_id
_entity_poly.type
_entity_poly.pdbx_seq_one_letter_code
_entity_poly.pdbx_strand_id
1 'polypeptide(L)'
;MCPFRGFNFSENYIFGKFDVYSNRLNKLVHILDLVDKFTVLTTLKIEGIDAIVTRYKTLCENLKKKNFDGADQMRKEFNKEMDDYKNQFDTIEQELRDFLDLWFTRPTSVERQLDILEKFQQLEFCHLDLANKYALVMKNYAHELDNIRNLYEQQKTDPPVIRNMTPIAGKIYWARHLFKLIDNPMQQFKRRCSDVLWTADGQKCVRQFNKIAAALVEFELLYHHHWCQSIEQVNTGLSSSLLVRDLTTGKLFVNLDLGILELIYETRYLRVLGLTIPAAAQRLLIQEPKFKQRYYTLKELLAEIEEAESAIPAILVPLLRPSLEHLQKALSPGLCILGWCTTNIDDYVNKVRTELGALQLLTKRAADILQCRIEDVLDEMSMTSLCDLPEFEQLSMSDFIRTTEDTVTAARESLSK
;
A
#
# COMPACT_ATOMS: atom_id res chain seq x y z
N MET A 1 -107.69 -29.45 -0.90
CA MET A 1 -106.98 -28.16 -0.66
C MET A 1 -105.68 -28.50 0.04
N CYS A 2 -104.46 -28.31 -0.45
CA CYS A 2 -103.90 -27.69 -1.66
C CYS A 2 -102.69 -28.55 -2.08
N PRO A 3 -102.28 -28.61 -3.36
CA PRO A 3 -101.11 -29.40 -3.75
C PRO A 3 -99.84 -28.66 -3.31
N PHE A 4 -98.99 -29.30 -2.51
CA PHE A 4 -97.62 -28.84 -2.33
C PHE A 4 -96.90 -29.03 -3.68
N ARG A 5 -96.75 -27.93 -4.42
CA ARG A 5 -95.82 -27.86 -5.56
C ARG A 5 -94.43 -28.22 -5.03
N GLY A 6 -93.91 -29.38 -5.41
CA GLY A 6 -92.51 -29.70 -5.23
C GLY A 6 -91.69 -28.64 -5.96
N PHE A 7 -90.92 -27.85 -5.21
CA PHE A 7 -89.91 -26.96 -5.78
C PHE A 7 -88.80 -27.81 -6.39
N ASN A 8 -88.99 -28.26 -7.64
CA ASN A 8 -87.92 -28.86 -8.44
C ASN A 8 -87.02 -27.74 -8.94
N PHE A 9 -86.11 -27.27 -8.09
CA PHE A 9 -84.98 -26.47 -8.54
C PHE A 9 -83.95 -27.41 -9.17
N SER A 10 -83.53 -27.12 -10.40
CA SER A 10 -82.46 -27.87 -11.04
C SER A 10 -81.14 -27.57 -10.34
N GLU A 11 -80.52 -28.60 -9.78
CA GLU A 11 -79.21 -28.56 -9.12
C GLU A 11 -78.16 -27.89 -10.02
N ASN A 12 -78.18 -28.23 -11.32
CA ASN A 12 -77.35 -27.61 -12.36
C ASN A 12 -77.53 -26.08 -12.51
N TYR A 13 -78.70 -25.52 -12.20
CA TYR A 13 -78.96 -24.08 -12.33
C TYR A 13 -78.48 -23.28 -11.11
N ILE A 14 -78.51 -23.90 -9.93
CA ILE A 14 -78.03 -23.28 -8.68
C ILE A 14 -76.51 -23.48 -8.54
N PHE A 15 -76.03 -24.72 -8.66
CA PHE A 15 -74.61 -25.04 -8.52
C PHE A 15 -73.80 -24.59 -9.72
N GLY A 16 -74.30 -24.69 -10.96
CA GLY A 16 -73.57 -24.22 -12.14
C GLY A 16 -73.27 -22.71 -12.13
N LYS A 17 -74.18 -21.88 -11.58
CA LYS A 17 -73.93 -20.44 -11.42
C LYS A 17 -72.95 -20.14 -10.29
N PHE A 18 -73.03 -20.90 -9.20
CA PHE A 18 -72.12 -20.77 -8.07
C PHE A 18 -70.70 -21.23 -8.43
N ASP A 19 -70.55 -22.34 -9.15
CA ASP A 19 -69.26 -22.89 -9.59
C ASP A 19 -68.57 -21.96 -10.59
N VAL A 20 -69.31 -21.35 -11.52
CA VAL A 20 -68.77 -20.34 -12.44
C VAL A 20 -68.28 -19.11 -11.68
N TYR A 21 -69.02 -18.66 -10.67
CA TYR A 21 -68.63 -17.53 -9.83
C TYR A 21 -67.41 -17.86 -8.96
N SER A 22 -67.39 -19.03 -8.30
CA SER A 22 -66.27 -19.51 -7.49
C SER A 22 -65.00 -19.68 -8.32
N ASN A 23 -65.09 -20.26 -9.51
CA ASN A 23 -63.95 -20.39 -10.43
C ASN A 23 -63.40 -19.03 -10.87
N ARG A 24 -64.26 -18.03 -11.09
CA ARG A 24 -63.81 -16.66 -11.42
C ARG A 24 -63.11 -15.98 -10.24
N LEU A 25 -63.64 -16.13 -9.03
CA LEU A 25 -62.98 -15.64 -7.82
C LEU A 25 -61.62 -16.30 -7.61
N ASN A 26 -61.52 -17.61 -7.81
CA ASN A 26 -60.24 -18.33 -7.72
C ASN A 26 -59.22 -17.84 -8.77
N LYS A 27 -59.66 -17.54 -10.00
CA LYS A 27 -58.79 -16.94 -11.03
C LYS A 27 -58.33 -15.52 -10.65
N LEU A 28 -59.20 -14.71 -10.08
CA LEU A 28 -58.85 -13.38 -9.59
C LEU A 28 -57.86 -13.45 -8.43
N VAL A 29 -58.11 -14.31 -7.45
CA VAL A 29 -57.20 -14.55 -6.33
C VAL A 29 -55.84 -14.99 -6.85
N HIS A 30 -55.79 -15.93 -7.81
CA HIS A 30 -54.53 -16.36 -8.43
C HIS A 30 -53.77 -15.21 -9.11
N ILE A 31 -54.45 -14.31 -9.82
CA ILE A 31 -53.80 -13.15 -10.46
C ILE A 31 -53.34 -12.12 -9.43
N LEU A 32 -54.11 -11.89 -8.37
CA LEU A 32 -53.69 -11.02 -7.26
C LEU A 32 -52.48 -11.60 -6.52
N ASP A 33 -52.44 -12.92 -6.31
CA ASP A 33 -51.27 -13.61 -5.77
C ASP A 33 -50.04 -13.46 -6.68
N LEU A 34 -50.23 -13.51 -8.01
CA LEU A 34 -49.15 -13.23 -8.97
C LEU A 34 -48.69 -11.77 -8.89
N VAL A 35 -49.61 -10.81 -8.80
CA VAL A 35 -49.26 -9.39 -8.62
C VAL A 35 -48.44 -9.23 -7.33
N ASP A 36 -48.89 -9.79 -6.22
CA ASP A 36 -48.17 -9.70 -4.94
C ASP A 36 -46.77 -10.34 -5.03
N LYS A 37 -46.63 -11.50 -5.68
CA LYS A 37 -45.32 -12.15 -5.90
C LYS A 37 -44.37 -11.30 -6.75
N PHE A 38 -44.86 -10.72 -7.85
CA PHE A 38 -44.05 -9.92 -8.76
C PHE A 38 -43.77 -8.50 -8.22
N THR A 39 -44.36 -8.08 -7.09
CA THR A 39 -44.01 -6.79 -6.44
C THR A 39 -42.52 -6.70 -6.09
N VAL A 40 -41.88 -7.83 -5.77
CA VAL A 40 -40.44 -7.92 -5.49
C VAL A 40 -39.60 -7.37 -6.65
N LEU A 41 -40.05 -7.49 -7.91
CA LEU A 41 -39.34 -6.92 -9.06
C LEU A 41 -39.22 -5.40 -9.00
N THR A 42 -40.17 -4.70 -8.35
CA THR A 42 -40.11 -3.23 -8.23
C THR A 42 -39.10 -2.75 -7.19
N THR A 43 -38.68 -3.61 -6.26
CA THR A 43 -37.66 -3.30 -5.25
C THR A 43 -36.28 -3.78 -5.68
N LEU A 44 -36.18 -4.70 -6.64
CA LEU A 44 -34.92 -5.20 -7.18
C LEU A 44 -34.19 -4.14 -8.03
N LYS A 45 -33.04 -3.70 -7.53
CA LYS A 45 -32.10 -2.84 -8.27
C LYS A 45 -31.05 -3.71 -8.96
N ILE A 46 -31.31 -4.10 -10.20
CA ILE A 46 -30.37 -4.82 -11.08
C ILE A 46 -30.26 -4.04 -12.38
N GLU A 47 -29.04 -3.81 -12.85
CA GLU A 47 -28.76 -3.14 -14.12
C GLU A 47 -29.37 -3.93 -15.29
N GLY A 48 -30.23 -3.28 -16.08
CA GLY A 48 -30.85 -3.86 -17.27
C GLY A 48 -32.23 -4.50 -17.06
N ILE A 49 -32.75 -4.55 -15.83
CA ILE A 49 -34.10 -5.07 -15.52
C ILE A 49 -35.20 -4.00 -15.73
N ASP A 50 -34.83 -2.73 -15.96
CA ASP A 50 -35.77 -1.60 -16.05
C ASP A 50 -36.87 -1.79 -17.12
N ALA A 51 -36.56 -2.44 -18.24
CA ALA A 51 -37.54 -2.75 -19.28
C ALA A 51 -38.61 -3.73 -18.78
N ILE A 52 -38.20 -4.79 -18.07
CA ILE A 52 -39.08 -5.81 -17.51
C ILE A 52 -39.94 -5.21 -16.38
N VAL A 53 -39.34 -4.39 -15.52
CA VAL A 53 -40.04 -3.69 -14.44
C VAL A 53 -41.05 -2.68 -14.98
N THR A 54 -40.72 -1.96 -16.05
CA THR A 54 -41.64 -1.03 -16.70
C THR A 54 -42.83 -1.79 -17.29
N ARG A 55 -42.59 -2.92 -17.95
CA ARG A 55 -43.66 -3.78 -18.48
C ARG A 55 -44.57 -4.31 -17.38
N TYR A 56 -44.00 -4.78 -16.27
CA TYR A 56 -44.76 -5.19 -15.09
C TYR A 56 -45.62 -4.05 -14.50
N LYS A 57 -45.05 -2.84 -14.37
CA LYS A 57 -45.80 -1.66 -13.90
C LYS A 57 -46.95 -1.30 -14.83
N THR A 58 -46.73 -1.32 -16.15
CA THR A 58 -47.81 -1.06 -17.12
C THR A 58 -48.92 -2.11 -17.06
N LEU A 59 -48.57 -3.39 -16.84
CA LEU A 59 -49.54 -4.47 -16.64
C LEU A 59 -50.37 -4.23 -15.38
N CYS A 60 -49.73 -3.85 -14.26
CA CYS A 60 -50.42 -3.51 -13.02
C CYS A 60 -51.33 -2.29 -13.15
N GLU A 61 -50.90 -1.25 -13.86
CA GLU A 61 -51.73 -0.07 -14.14
C GLU A 61 -52.95 -0.42 -15.01
N ASN A 62 -52.76 -1.30 -16.00
CA ASN A 62 -53.85 -1.77 -16.85
C ASN A 62 -54.85 -2.63 -16.08
N LEU A 63 -54.39 -3.44 -15.11
CA LEU A 63 -55.25 -4.17 -14.19
C LEU A 63 -56.03 -3.22 -13.26
N LYS A 64 -55.39 -2.18 -12.72
CA LYS A 64 -56.05 -1.19 -11.83
C LYS A 64 -57.06 -0.29 -12.55
N LYS A 65 -56.81 0.07 -13.82
CA LYS A 65 -57.71 0.92 -14.62
C LYS A 65 -58.97 0.19 -15.07
N LYS A 66 -58.94 -1.14 -15.17
CA LYS A 66 -60.13 -1.93 -15.48
C LYS A 66 -60.92 -2.19 -14.20
N ASN A 67 -62.08 -1.53 -14.09
CA ASN A 67 -63.08 -1.87 -13.06
C ASN A 67 -63.66 -3.25 -13.38
N PHE A 68 -63.03 -4.30 -12.86
CA PHE A 68 -63.58 -5.66 -12.90
C PHE A 68 -64.79 -5.71 -11.96
N ASP A 69 -65.98 -5.49 -12.50
CA ASP A 69 -67.20 -5.85 -11.79
C ASP A 69 -67.35 -7.38 -11.83
N GLY A 70 -66.76 -8.04 -10.83
CA GLY A 70 -66.77 -9.50 -10.69
C GLY A 70 -68.16 -10.11 -10.50
N ALA A 71 -69.21 -9.28 -10.36
CA ALA A 71 -70.59 -9.73 -10.22
C ALA A 71 -71.31 -9.97 -11.56
N ASP A 72 -70.77 -9.52 -12.69
CA ASP A 72 -71.40 -9.67 -14.01
C ASP A 72 -71.18 -11.11 -14.58
N GLN A 73 -72.11 -12.02 -14.26
CA GLN A 73 -72.10 -13.40 -14.77
C GLN A 73 -72.13 -13.50 -16.32
N MET A 74 -72.54 -12.44 -17.03
CA MET A 74 -72.76 -12.43 -18.48
C MET A 74 -71.53 -12.08 -19.34
N ARG A 75 -70.41 -11.61 -18.74
CA ARG A 75 -69.20 -11.29 -19.52
C ARG A 75 -68.37 -12.54 -19.82
N LYS A 76 -68.58 -13.14 -20.99
CA LYS A 76 -67.75 -14.26 -21.49
C LYS A 76 -66.29 -13.86 -21.73
N GLU A 77 -66.05 -12.57 -21.95
CA GLU A 77 -64.72 -11.99 -22.20
C GLU A 77 -63.81 -12.03 -20.96
N PHE A 78 -64.37 -12.05 -19.75
CA PHE A 78 -63.62 -12.06 -18.49
C PHE A 78 -62.63 -13.23 -18.39
N ASN A 79 -63.04 -14.43 -18.79
CA ASN A 79 -62.15 -15.60 -18.74
C ASN A 79 -60.99 -15.45 -19.72
N LYS A 80 -61.25 -14.92 -20.92
CA LYS A 80 -60.23 -14.70 -21.94
C LYS A 80 -59.23 -13.63 -21.48
N GLU A 81 -59.72 -12.53 -20.90
CA GLU A 81 -58.86 -11.48 -20.35
C GLU A 81 -57.98 -12.00 -19.20
N MET A 82 -58.54 -12.79 -18.28
CA MET A 82 -57.77 -13.38 -17.17
C MET A 82 -56.71 -14.38 -17.67
N ASP A 83 -57.04 -15.16 -18.70
CA ASP A 83 -56.08 -16.07 -19.34
C ASP A 83 -55.00 -15.27 -20.12
N ASP A 84 -55.35 -14.14 -20.75
CA ASP A 84 -54.41 -13.23 -21.41
C ASP A 84 -53.46 -12.56 -20.39
N TYR A 85 -53.94 -12.17 -19.21
CA TYR A 85 -53.09 -11.66 -18.13
C TYR A 85 -52.14 -12.73 -17.61
N LYS A 86 -52.62 -13.97 -17.42
CA LYS A 86 -51.76 -15.09 -17.04
C LYS A 86 -50.64 -15.31 -18.06
N ASN A 87 -50.96 -15.33 -19.35
CA ASN A 87 -49.97 -15.45 -20.42
C ASN A 87 -48.95 -14.30 -20.41
N GLN A 88 -49.36 -13.07 -20.06
CA GLN A 88 -48.44 -11.94 -19.91
C GLN A 88 -47.51 -12.09 -18.71
N PHE A 89 -47.99 -12.61 -17.58
CA PHE A 89 -47.14 -12.97 -16.44
C PHE A 89 -46.15 -14.09 -16.80
N ASP A 90 -46.60 -15.12 -17.52
CA ASP A 90 -45.75 -16.22 -18.00
C ASP A 90 -44.66 -15.70 -18.98
N THR A 91 -45.00 -14.71 -19.81
CA THR A 91 -44.03 -14.04 -20.71
C THR A 91 -42.95 -13.28 -19.92
N ILE A 92 -43.35 -12.57 -18.85
CA ILE A 92 -42.40 -11.85 -17.98
C ILE A 92 -41.49 -12.84 -17.26
N GLU A 93 -42.01 -14.00 -16.82
CA GLU A 93 -41.19 -15.06 -16.23
C GLU A 93 -40.15 -15.62 -17.21
N GLN A 94 -40.54 -15.85 -18.47
CA GLN A 94 -39.62 -16.26 -19.52
C GLN A 94 -38.54 -15.21 -19.79
N GLU A 95 -38.92 -13.93 -19.87
CA GLU A 95 -37.97 -12.83 -20.05
C GLU A 95 -36.96 -12.72 -18.89
N LEU A 96 -37.39 -13.00 -17.65
CA LEU A 96 -36.49 -13.05 -16.49
C LEU A 96 -35.51 -14.22 -16.59
N ARG A 97 -35.96 -15.38 -17.09
CA ARG A 97 -35.09 -16.55 -17.31
C ARG A 97 -34.07 -16.30 -18.41
N ASP A 98 -34.51 -15.77 -19.55
CA ASP A 98 -33.63 -15.41 -20.67
C ASP A 98 -32.62 -14.32 -20.28
N PHE A 99 -33.06 -13.34 -19.47
CA PHE A 99 -32.17 -12.32 -18.92
C PHE A 99 -31.10 -12.93 -18.01
N LEU A 100 -31.48 -13.86 -17.13
CA LEU A 100 -30.53 -14.57 -16.27
C LEU A 100 -29.50 -15.32 -17.11
N ASP A 101 -29.94 -16.07 -18.12
CA ASP A 101 -29.07 -16.82 -19.02
C ASP A 101 -28.12 -15.91 -19.79
N LEU A 102 -28.63 -14.81 -20.35
CA LEU A 102 -27.83 -13.81 -21.04
C LEU A 102 -26.81 -13.15 -20.10
N TRP A 103 -27.15 -12.90 -18.85
CA TRP A 103 -26.22 -12.29 -17.89
C TRP A 103 -25.07 -13.23 -17.55
N PHE A 104 -25.32 -14.53 -17.43
CA PHE A 104 -24.29 -15.56 -17.20
C PHE A 104 -23.37 -15.84 -18.38
N THR A 105 -23.76 -15.45 -19.61
CA THR A 105 -22.84 -15.52 -20.76
C THR A 105 -21.84 -14.37 -20.79
N ARG A 106 -22.05 -13.30 -20.02
CA ARG A 106 -21.12 -12.17 -19.93
C ARG A 106 -19.97 -12.50 -18.97
N PRO A 107 -18.71 -12.15 -19.30
CA PRO A 107 -17.59 -12.33 -18.40
C PRO A 107 -17.72 -11.36 -17.22
N THR A 108 -18.12 -11.89 -16.06
CA THR A 108 -18.31 -11.13 -14.81
C THR A 108 -17.59 -11.83 -13.66
N SER A 109 -17.13 -11.07 -12.67
CA SER A 109 -16.47 -11.62 -11.48
C SER A 109 -17.44 -12.49 -10.66
N VAL A 110 -16.91 -13.55 -10.04
CA VAL A 110 -17.68 -14.47 -9.18
C VAL A 110 -18.44 -13.74 -8.06
N GLU A 111 -17.86 -12.71 -7.43
CA GLU A 111 -18.56 -11.92 -6.39
C GLU A 111 -19.84 -11.27 -6.93
N ARG A 112 -19.78 -10.71 -8.15
CA ARG A 112 -20.96 -10.10 -8.80
C ARG A 112 -21.97 -11.15 -9.23
N GLN A 113 -21.50 -12.31 -9.71
CA GLN A 113 -22.38 -13.44 -10.05
C GLN A 113 -23.19 -13.89 -8.83
N LEU A 114 -22.54 -13.98 -7.66
CA LEU A 114 -23.19 -14.38 -6.42
C LEU A 114 -24.16 -13.34 -5.89
N ASP A 115 -23.84 -12.04 -5.98
CA ASP A 115 -24.75 -10.97 -5.56
C ASP A 115 -26.01 -10.88 -6.42
N ILE A 116 -25.89 -11.19 -7.72
CA ILE A 116 -27.04 -11.24 -8.60
C ILE A 116 -27.88 -12.48 -8.33
N LEU A 117 -27.26 -13.66 -8.14
CA LEU A 117 -28.00 -14.86 -7.76
C LEU A 117 -28.78 -14.67 -6.46
N GLU A 118 -28.23 -13.95 -5.47
CA GLU A 118 -28.95 -13.61 -4.24
C GLU A 118 -30.21 -12.78 -4.53
N LYS A 119 -30.11 -11.79 -5.42
CA LYS A 119 -31.27 -10.98 -5.81
C LYS A 119 -32.32 -11.79 -6.58
N PHE A 120 -31.90 -12.74 -7.41
CA PHE A 120 -32.80 -13.67 -8.10
C PHE A 120 -33.36 -14.76 -7.18
N GLN A 121 -32.67 -15.11 -6.10
CA GLN A 121 -33.19 -16.02 -5.07
C GLN A 121 -34.41 -15.42 -4.37
N GLN A 122 -34.51 -14.08 -4.27
CA GLN A 122 -35.73 -13.42 -3.79
C GLN A 122 -36.95 -13.62 -4.73
N LEU A 123 -36.73 -14.13 -5.94
CA LEU A 123 -37.75 -14.47 -6.94
C LEU A 123 -38.02 -15.99 -6.94
N GLU A 124 -38.23 -16.59 -5.77
CA GLU A 124 -38.46 -18.03 -5.58
C GLU A 124 -39.63 -18.58 -6.42
N PHE A 125 -40.52 -17.71 -6.93
CA PHE A 125 -41.69 -18.07 -7.72
C PHE A 125 -41.40 -18.42 -9.19
N CYS A 126 -40.26 -18.01 -9.77
CA CYS A 126 -39.99 -18.15 -11.21
C CYS A 126 -39.45 -19.53 -11.66
N HIS A 127 -39.50 -20.55 -10.80
CA HIS A 127 -38.89 -21.89 -11.03
C HIS A 127 -37.53 -21.81 -11.73
N LEU A 128 -36.71 -20.82 -11.32
CA LEU A 128 -35.42 -20.58 -11.94
C LEU A 128 -34.49 -21.73 -11.57
N ASP A 129 -33.69 -22.16 -12.54
CA ASP A 129 -32.69 -23.21 -12.37
C ASP A 129 -31.46 -22.69 -11.61
N LEU A 130 -31.71 -22.15 -10.41
CA LEU A 130 -30.70 -21.50 -9.57
C LEU A 130 -29.61 -22.50 -9.19
N ALA A 131 -29.97 -23.76 -8.92
CA ALA A 131 -29.01 -24.80 -8.55
C ALA A 131 -27.94 -25.04 -9.63
N ASN A 132 -28.33 -25.15 -10.90
CA ASN A 132 -27.36 -25.31 -11.99
C ASN A 132 -26.55 -24.03 -12.23
N LYS A 133 -27.13 -22.84 -11.99
CA LYS A 133 -26.37 -21.58 -12.06
C LYS A 133 -25.34 -21.48 -10.93
N TYR A 134 -25.67 -21.84 -9.70
CA TYR A 134 -24.68 -21.90 -8.62
C TYR A 134 -23.57 -22.93 -8.90
N ALA A 135 -23.90 -24.08 -9.52
CA ALA A 135 -22.88 -25.04 -9.95
C ALA A 135 -21.94 -24.45 -11.02
N LEU A 136 -22.48 -23.67 -11.96
CA LEU A 136 -21.67 -22.94 -12.96
C LEU A 136 -20.76 -21.89 -12.29
N VAL A 137 -21.28 -21.11 -11.34
CA VAL A 137 -20.48 -20.12 -10.60
C VAL A 137 -19.39 -20.81 -9.78
N MET A 138 -19.67 -21.97 -9.19
CA MET A 138 -18.65 -22.77 -8.51
C MET A 138 -17.53 -23.23 -9.45
N LYS A 139 -17.86 -23.63 -10.68
CA LYS A 139 -16.86 -23.96 -11.69
C LYS A 139 -15.99 -22.76 -12.05
N ASN A 140 -16.60 -21.58 -12.20
CA ASN A 140 -15.86 -20.34 -12.45
C ASN A 140 -14.95 -19.97 -11.26
N TYR A 141 -15.45 -20.14 -10.03
CA TYR A 141 -14.68 -19.93 -8.82
C TYR A 141 -13.50 -20.89 -8.70
N ALA A 142 -13.66 -22.17 -9.07
CA ALA A 142 -12.55 -23.12 -9.15
C ALA A 142 -11.46 -22.63 -10.10
N HIS A 143 -11.84 -22.08 -11.25
CA HIS A 143 -10.89 -21.50 -12.20
C HIS A 143 -10.22 -20.22 -11.65
N GLU A 144 -10.95 -19.34 -10.97
CA GLU A 144 -10.37 -18.19 -10.28
C GLU A 144 -9.38 -18.63 -9.18
N LEU A 145 -9.67 -19.69 -8.42
CA LEU A 145 -8.77 -20.27 -7.43
C LEU A 145 -7.48 -20.81 -8.07
N ASP A 146 -7.58 -21.49 -9.22
CA ASP A 146 -6.41 -21.94 -9.98
C ASP A 146 -5.58 -20.75 -10.48
N ASN A 147 -6.22 -19.70 -10.96
CA ASN A 147 -5.54 -18.49 -11.42
C ASN A 147 -4.82 -17.79 -10.27
N ILE A 148 -5.45 -17.66 -9.10
CA ILE A 148 -4.82 -17.09 -7.89
C ILE A 148 -3.68 -17.96 -7.40
N ARG A 149 -3.82 -19.29 -7.48
CA ARG A 149 -2.73 -20.21 -7.15
C ARG A 149 -1.54 -20.03 -8.07
N ASN A 150 -1.76 -19.97 -9.38
CA ASN A 150 -0.71 -19.75 -10.37
C ASN A 150 -0.03 -18.39 -10.17
N LEU A 151 -0.82 -17.34 -9.89
CA LEU A 151 -0.31 -16.02 -9.55
C LEU A 151 0.58 -16.08 -8.29
N TYR A 152 0.14 -16.78 -7.25
CA TYR A 152 0.92 -16.98 -6.04
C TYR A 152 2.22 -17.71 -6.32
N GLU A 153 2.20 -18.83 -7.04
CA GLU A 153 3.41 -19.61 -7.37
C GLU A 153 4.41 -18.79 -8.20
N GLN A 154 3.94 -17.96 -9.14
CA GLN A 154 4.79 -17.10 -9.97
C GLN A 154 5.40 -15.92 -9.22
N GLN A 155 4.64 -15.28 -8.32
CA GLN A 155 5.04 -14.03 -7.68
C GLN A 155 5.48 -14.19 -6.22
N LYS A 156 5.53 -15.42 -5.68
CA LYS A 156 5.90 -15.69 -4.28
C LYS A 156 7.26 -15.10 -3.87
N THR A 157 8.23 -15.08 -4.79
CA THR A 157 9.59 -14.60 -4.52
C THR A 157 9.65 -13.08 -4.42
N ASP A 158 8.95 -12.40 -5.34
CA ASP A 158 8.89 -10.93 -5.40
C ASP A 158 7.48 -10.47 -5.81
N PRO A 159 6.55 -10.34 -4.84
CA PRO A 159 5.20 -9.94 -5.15
C PRO A 159 5.14 -8.43 -5.45
N PRO A 160 4.19 -8.00 -6.29
CA PRO A 160 4.02 -6.59 -6.61
C PRO A 160 3.63 -5.81 -5.35
N VAL A 161 4.53 -4.95 -4.89
CA VAL A 161 4.32 -4.08 -3.73
C VAL A 161 3.80 -2.71 -4.17
N ILE A 162 2.84 -2.16 -3.43
CA ILE A 162 2.32 -0.81 -3.66
C ILE A 162 3.44 0.21 -3.42
N ARG A 163 3.51 1.26 -4.26
CA ARG A 163 4.50 2.34 -4.11
C ARG A 163 4.50 2.89 -2.68
N ASN A 164 5.69 3.18 -2.16
CA ASN A 164 5.97 3.67 -0.81
C ASN A 164 5.64 2.71 0.33
N MET A 165 5.31 1.45 0.05
CA MET A 165 5.17 0.42 1.07
C MET A 165 6.50 -0.31 1.24
N THR A 166 6.81 -0.70 2.47
CA THR A 166 8.05 -1.41 2.79
C THR A 166 8.01 -2.86 2.31
N PRO A 167 9.18 -3.48 2.05
CA PRO A 167 9.24 -4.77 1.39
C PRO A 167 8.53 -5.89 2.18
N ILE A 168 8.75 -6.00 3.51
CA ILE A 168 8.12 -7.08 4.28
C ILE A 168 6.61 -6.83 4.46
N ALA A 169 6.23 -5.59 4.79
CA ALA A 169 4.83 -5.24 4.97
C ALA A 169 4.03 -5.36 3.66
N GLY A 170 4.65 -5.04 2.52
CA GLY A 170 4.07 -5.21 1.19
C GLY A 170 3.82 -6.66 0.83
N LYS A 171 4.79 -7.54 1.09
CA LYS A 171 4.64 -9.00 0.92
C LYS A 171 3.48 -9.55 1.74
N ILE A 172 3.38 -9.17 3.01
CA ILE A 172 2.28 -9.60 3.90
C ILE A 172 0.94 -9.03 3.42
N TYR A 173 0.90 -7.75 3.03
CA TYR A 173 -0.32 -7.13 2.51
C TYR A 173 -0.82 -7.82 1.26
N TRP A 174 0.07 -8.15 0.32
CA TRP A 174 -0.28 -8.88 -0.89
C TRP A 174 -0.86 -10.27 -0.58
N ALA A 175 -0.25 -11.03 0.34
CA ALA A 175 -0.77 -12.33 0.75
C ALA A 175 -2.17 -12.21 1.38
N ARG A 176 -2.39 -11.20 2.24
CA ARG A 176 -3.71 -10.92 2.83
C ARG A 176 -4.73 -10.45 1.80
N HIS A 177 -4.30 -9.70 0.79
CA HIS A 177 -5.18 -9.29 -0.29
C HIS A 177 -5.66 -10.50 -1.08
N LEU A 178 -4.76 -11.40 -1.49
CA LEU A 178 -5.12 -12.65 -2.14
C LEU A 178 -6.03 -13.52 -1.26
N PHE A 179 -5.76 -13.59 0.05
CA PHE A 179 -6.62 -14.30 0.99
C PHE A 179 -8.04 -13.73 1.02
N LYS A 180 -8.19 -12.40 1.08
CA LYS A 180 -9.51 -11.76 1.06
C LYS A 180 -10.27 -12.02 -0.24
N LEU A 181 -9.57 -12.01 -1.38
CA LEU A 181 -10.18 -12.31 -2.69
C LEU A 181 -10.74 -13.73 -2.76
N ILE A 182 -10.08 -14.72 -2.14
CA ILE A 182 -10.59 -16.09 -2.11
C ILE A 182 -11.64 -16.31 -1.03
N ASP A 183 -11.52 -15.63 0.12
CA ASP A 183 -12.41 -15.82 1.28
C ASP A 183 -13.78 -15.17 1.04
N ASN A 184 -13.83 -13.97 0.43
CA ASN A 184 -15.09 -13.28 0.17
C ASN A 184 -16.13 -14.14 -0.59
N PRO A 185 -15.82 -14.74 -1.75
CA PRO A 185 -16.75 -15.64 -2.43
C PRO A 185 -17.08 -16.88 -1.60
N MET A 186 -16.10 -17.45 -0.88
CA MET A 186 -16.31 -18.65 -0.05
C MET A 186 -17.31 -18.37 1.10
N GLN A 187 -17.21 -17.22 1.76
CA GLN A 187 -18.15 -16.80 2.79
C GLN A 187 -19.56 -16.57 2.20
N GLN A 188 -19.65 -16.03 0.99
CA GLN A 188 -20.93 -15.86 0.29
C GLN A 188 -21.56 -17.22 -0.05
N PHE A 189 -20.79 -18.19 -0.56
CA PHE A 189 -21.30 -19.56 -0.79
C PHE A 189 -21.79 -20.21 0.51
N LYS A 190 -21.03 -20.07 1.61
CA LYS A 190 -21.41 -20.63 2.91
C LYS A 190 -22.72 -20.05 3.45
N ARG A 191 -22.96 -18.75 3.24
CA ARG A 191 -24.19 -18.07 3.69
C ARG A 191 -25.38 -18.34 2.78
N ARG A 192 -25.17 -18.33 1.47
CA ARG A 192 -26.24 -18.27 0.46
C ARG A 192 -26.67 -19.65 -0.04
N CYS A 193 -25.73 -20.59 -0.22
CA CYS A 193 -26.03 -21.95 -0.73
C CYS A 193 -25.06 -23.00 -0.16
N SER A 194 -25.37 -23.48 1.04
CA SER A 194 -24.63 -24.59 1.67
C SER A 194 -24.70 -25.87 0.84
N ASP A 195 -25.84 -26.14 0.20
CA ASP A 195 -26.10 -27.40 -0.52
C ASP A 195 -25.14 -27.63 -1.69
N VAL A 196 -24.73 -26.54 -2.37
CA VAL A 196 -23.80 -26.61 -3.50
C VAL A 196 -22.39 -26.95 -3.02
N LEU A 197 -22.01 -26.60 -1.79
CA LEU A 197 -20.72 -26.97 -1.19
C LEU A 197 -20.63 -28.47 -0.86
N TRP A 198 -21.76 -29.13 -0.61
CA TRP A 198 -21.80 -30.57 -0.32
C TRP A 198 -21.70 -31.45 -1.58
N THR A 199 -21.85 -30.86 -2.77
CA THR A 199 -21.63 -31.58 -4.03
C THR A 199 -20.16 -32.03 -4.18
N ALA A 200 -19.92 -33.08 -4.97
CA ALA A 200 -18.57 -33.60 -5.19
C ALA A 200 -17.60 -32.54 -5.75
N ASP A 201 -18.10 -31.64 -6.60
CA ASP A 201 -17.31 -30.54 -7.17
C ASP A 201 -17.14 -29.38 -6.18
N GLY A 202 -18.16 -29.09 -5.37
CA GLY A 202 -18.05 -28.14 -4.26
C GLY A 202 -16.99 -28.54 -3.23
N GLN A 203 -16.96 -29.81 -2.84
CA GLN A 203 -15.95 -30.31 -1.90
C GLN A 203 -14.53 -30.24 -2.46
N LYS A 204 -14.33 -30.46 -3.77
CA LYS A 204 -13.02 -30.27 -4.40
C LYS A 204 -12.57 -28.81 -4.30
N CYS A 205 -13.46 -27.86 -4.60
CA CYS A 205 -13.19 -26.43 -4.49
C CYS A 205 -12.83 -26.03 -3.04
N VAL A 206 -13.56 -26.54 -2.05
CA VAL A 206 -13.28 -26.28 -0.63
C VAL A 206 -11.90 -26.82 -0.21
N ARG A 207 -11.53 -28.02 -0.64
CA ARG A 207 -10.19 -28.58 -0.36
C ARG A 207 -9.09 -27.73 -0.99
N GLN A 208 -9.31 -27.27 -2.22
CA GLN A 208 -8.37 -26.41 -2.91
C GLN A 208 -8.24 -25.04 -2.24
N PHE A 209 -9.36 -24.41 -1.88
CA PHE A 209 -9.41 -23.19 -1.09
C PHE A 209 -8.64 -23.36 0.22
N ASN A 210 -8.90 -24.40 1.00
CA ASN A 210 -8.21 -24.65 2.27
C ASN A 210 -6.70 -24.80 2.08
N LYS A 211 -6.25 -25.46 1.00
CA LYS A 211 -4.83 -25.60 0.68
C LYS A 211 -4.17 -24.26 0.35
N ILE A 212 -4.83 -23.43 -0.46
CA ILE A 212 -4.32 -22.09 -0.84
C ILE A 212 -4.34 -21.16 0.38
N ALA A 213 -5.44 -21.16 1.14
CA ALA A 213 -5.61 -20.40 2.37
C ALA A 213 -4.52 -20.74 3.40
N ALA A 214 -4.25 -22.03 3.64
CA ALA A 214 -3.18 -22.46 4.52
C ALA A 214 -1.81 -21.94 4.04
N ALA A 215 -1.49 -22.08 2.75
CA ALA A 215 -0.24 -21.59 2.18
C ALA A 215 -0.07 -20.06 2.29
N LEU A 216 -1.15 -19.28 2.15
CA LEU A 216 -1.14 -17.82 2.30
C LEU A 216 -0.94 -17.40 3.77
N VAL A 217 -1.57 -18.10 4.71
CA VAL A 217 -1.38 -17.85 6.15
C VAL A 217 0.02 -18.26 6.58
N GLU A 218 0.53 -19.40 6.13
CA GLU A 218 1.91 -19.81 6.36
C GLU A 218 2.91 -18.78 5.82
N PHE A 219 2.65 -18.24 4.63
CA PHE A 219 3.47 -17.16 4.06
C PHE A 219 3.46 -15.93 4.98
N GLU A 220 2.29 -15.45 5.42
CA GLU A 220 2.20 -14.34 6.36
C GLU A 220 2.99 -14.59 7.65
N LEU A 221 2.84 -15.78 8.25
CA LEU A 221 3.52 -16.15 9.49
C LEU A 221 5.04 -16.23 9.32
N LEU A 222 5.52 -16.80 8.22
CA LEU A 222 6.96 -16.91 7.94
C LEU A 222 7.61 -15.53 7.83
N TYR A 223 7.00 -14.61 7.08
CA TYR A 223 7.55 -13.25 6.92
C TYR A 223 7.44 -12.43 8.20
N HIS A 224 6.34 -12.55 8.95
CA HIS A 224 6.22 -11.90 10.26
C HIS A 224 7.24 -12.43 11.26
N HIS A 225 7.47 -13.75 11.29
CA HIS A 225 8.46 -14.37 12.16
C HIS A 225 9.89 -13.94 11.77
N HIS A 226 10.22 -13.97 10.48
CA HIS A 226 11.51 -13.48 9.98
C HIS A 226 11.74 -12.02 10.40
N TRP A 227 10.73 -11.16 10.21
CA TRP A 227 10.81 -9.76 10.65
C TRP A 227 11.04 -9.62 12.16
N CYS A 228 10.36 -10.42 12.99
CA CYS A 228 10.60 -10.43 14.43
C CYS A 228 12.07 -10.76 14.76
N GLN A 229 12.63 -11.79 14.09
CA GLN A 229 14.04 -12.16 14.26
C GLN A 229 15.00 -11.06 13.78
N SER A 230 14.72 -10.44 12.63
CA SER A 230 15.53 -9.33 12.10
C SER A 230 15.59 -8.15 13.08
N ILE A 231 14.48 -7.84 13.77
CA ILE A 231 14.46 -6.78 14.77
C ILE A 231 15.31 -7.12 15.99
N GLU A 232 15.29 -8.38 16.43
CA GLU A 232 16.14 -8.82 17.54
C GLU A 232 17.62 -8.74 17.16
N GLN A 233 17.97 -9.17 15.94
CA GLN A 233 19.32 -9.03 15.39
C GLN A 233 19.75 -7.57 15.31
N VAL A 234 18.89 -6.67 14.81
CA VAL A 234 19.19 -5.23 14.79
C VAL A 234 19.37 -4.67 16.19
N ASN A 235 18.58 -5.09 17.17
CA ASN A 235 18.75 -4.65 18.55
C ASN A 235 20.11 -5.09 19.14
N THR A 236 20.62 -6.26 18.74
CA THR A 236 22.01 -6.64 19.07
C THR A 236 23.04 -5.81 18.28
N GLY A 237 22.78 -5.53 17.01
CA GLY A 237 23.60 -4.69 16.14
C GLY A 237 23.72 -3.24 16.61
N LEU A 238 22.69 -2.68 17.25
CA LEU A 238 22.72 -1.33 17.82
C LEU A 238 23.69 -1.19 19.02
N SER A 239 24.16 -2.32 19.57
CA SER A 239 25.22 -2.34 20.57
C SER A 239 26.63 -2.27 19.95
N SER A 240 26.74 -2.28 18.62
CA SER A 240 28.03 -2.09 17.91
C SER A 240 28.51 -0.64 17.98
N SER A 241 29.79 -0.44 17.67
CA SER A 241 30.45 0.87 17.69
C SER A 241 29.77 1.86 16.73
N LEU A 242 29.74 3.14 17.11
CA LEU A 242 29.15 4.22 16.29
C LEU A 242 29.93 4.49 15.01
N LEU A 243 31.25 4.32 15.05
CA LEU A 243 32.16 4.58 13.94
C LEU A 243 32.87 3.30 13.52
N VAL A 244 33.12 3.18 12.22
CA VAL A 244 33.96 2.14 11.62
C VAL A 244 35.01 2.82 10.75
N ARG A 245 36.26 2.35 10.84
CA ARG A 245 37.33 2.74 9.91
C ARG A 245 37.34 1.78 8.74
N ASP A 246 37.34 2.33 7.54
CA ASP A 246 37.58 1.52 6.35
C ASP A 246 39.06 1.08 6.29
N LEU A 247 39.26 -0.21 6.06
CA LEU A 247 40.58 -0.87 6.09
C LEU A 247 41.47 -0.43 4.93
N THR A 248 40.88 0.03 3.83
CA THR A 248 41.62 0.43 2.61
C THR A 248 41.88 1.93 2.52
N THR A 249 40.91 2.76 2.90
CA THR A 249 41.02 4.22 2.78
C THR A 249 41.38 4.91 4.10
N GLY A 250 41.29 4.21 5.24
CA GLY A 250 41.48 4.79 6.56
C GLY A 250 40.39 5.79 6.97
N LYS A 251 39.40 6.04 6.10
CA LYS A 251 38.31 6.99 6.34
C LYS A 251 37.31 6.44 7.36
N LEU A 252 36.77 7.34 8.16
CA LEU A 252 35.77 7.05 9.18
C LEU A 252 34.38 7.11 8.57
N PHE A 253 33.57 6.09 8.82
CA PHE A 253 32.16 6.05 8.44
C PHE A 253 31.28 5.88 9.67
N VAL A 254 30.08 6.47 9.62
CA VAL A 254 29.04 6.23 10.63
C VAL A 254 28.46 4.84 10.40
N ASN A 255 28.59 3.98 11.41
CA ASN A 255 28.13 2.60 11.39
C ASN A 255 26.63 2.51 11.66
N LEU A 256 25.82 3.04 10.74
CA LEU A 256 24.37 2.86 10.75
C LEU A 256 23.93 2.25 9.43
N ASP A 257 23.37 1.05 9.50
CA ASP A 257 22.68 0.46 8.36
C ASP A 257 21.33 1.17 8.14
N LEU A 258 21.12 1.71 6.94
CA LEU A 258 19.85 2.34 6.54
C LEU A 258 18.68 1.35 6.63
N GLY A 259 18.93 0.05 6.52
CA GLY A 259 17.94 -1.01 6.74
C GLY A 259 17.27 -0.95 8.13
N ILE A 260 17.93 -0.37 9.14
CA ILE A 260 17.34 -0.15 10.47
C ILE A 260 16.19 0.85 10.39
N LEU A 261 16.33 1.91 9.61
CA LEU A 261 15.27 2.90 9.40
C LEU A 261 14.10 2.29 8.60
N GLU A 262 14.39 1.41 7.65
CA GLU A 262 13.36 0.66 6.92
C GLU A 262 12.56 -0.24 7.85
N LEU A 263 13.21 -0.97 8.76
CA LEU A 263 12.55 -1.82 9.77
C LEU A 263 11.69 -1.02 10.76
N ILE A 264 12.13 0.19 11.14
CA ILE A 264 11.33 1.10 11.96
C ILE A 264 10.08 1.54 11.20
N TYR A 265 10.22 1.86 9.91
CA TYR A 265 9.08 2.22 9.06
C TYR A 265 8.14 1.03 8.84
N GLU A 266 8.67 -0.18 8.68
CA GLU A 266 7.90 -1.43 8.64
C GLU A 266 7.07 -1.64 9.89
N THR A 267 7.62 -1.35 11.07
CA THR A 267 6.91 -1.45 12.34
C THR A 267 5.62 -0.63 12.33
N ARG A 268 5.60 0.55 11.68
CA ARG A 268 4.40 1.38 11.55
C ARG A 268 3.36 0.73 10.66
N TYR A 269 3.75 0.17 9.51
CA TYR A 269 2.84 -0.53 8.61
C TYR A 269 2.25 -1.78 9.25
N LEU A 270 3.08 -2.60 9.88
CA LEU A 270 2.61 -3.83 10.54
C LEU A 270 1.64 -3.53 11.69
N ARG A 271 1.80 -2.38 12.37
CA ARG A 271 0.82 -1.88 13.33
C ARG A 271 -0.54 -1.60 12.69
N VAL A 272 -0.54 -0.91 11.56
CA VAL A 272 -1.78 -0.59 10.82
C VAL A 272 -2.43 -1.85 10.28
N LEU A 273 -1.64 -2.85 9.91
CA LEU A 273 -2.13 -4.18 9.52
C LEU A 273 -2.67 -4.98 10.73
N GLY A 274 -2.53 -4.51 11.97
CA GLY A 274 -3.07 -5.19 13.15
C GLY A 274 -2.27 -6.43 13.57
N LEU A 275 -0.99 -6.52 13.18
CA LEU A 275 -0.10 -7.59 13.63
C LEU A 275 0.46 -7.31 15.01
N THR A 276 0.85 -8.36 15.73
CA THR A 276 1.51 -8.22 17.03
C THR A 276 2.93 -7.70 16.84
N ILE A 277 3.27 -6.67 17.60
CA ILE A 277 4.56 -5.98 17.49
C ILE A 277 5.42 -6.33 18.70
N PRO A 278 6.62 -6.88 18.52
CA PRO A 278 7.57 -7.14 19.60
C PRO A 278 7.92 -5.87 20.38
N ALA A 279 8.17 -6.01 21.69
CA ALA A 279 8.55 -4.88 22.55
C ALA A 279 9.86 -4.19 22.09
N ALA A 280 10.78 -4.93 21.47
CA ALA A 280 11.98 -4.38 20.86
C ALA A 280 11.64 -3.35 19.75
N ALA A 281 10.74 -3.72 18.83
CA ALA A 281 10.30 -2.84 17.74
C ALA A 281 9.63 -1.56 18.25
N GLN A 282 8.82 -1.67 19.32
CA GLN A 282 8.16 -0.50 19.93
C GLN A 282 9.17 0.49 20.51
N ARG A 283 10.22 -0.01 21.18
CA ARG A 283 11.30 0.83 21.71
C ARG A 283 12.05 1.55 20.58
N LEU A 284 12.36 0.85 19.49
CA LEU A 284 13.01 1.43 18.32
C LEU A 284 12.18 2.54 17.67
N LEU A 285 10.86 2.33 17.57
CA LEU A 285 9.94 3.34 17.03
C LEU A 285 9.94 4.64 17.84
N ILE A 286 10.04 4.55 19.17
CA ILE A 286 10.13 5.73 20.05
C ILE A 286 11.49 6.42 19.91
N GLN A 287 12.56 5.65 19.69
CA GLN A 287 13.92 6.16 19.58
C GLN A 287 14.29 6.67 18.18
N GLU A 288 13.46 6.43 17.15
CA GLU A 288 13.66 6.87 15.77
C GLU A 288 14.15 8.33 15.61
N PRO A 289 13.49 9.36 16.19
CA PRO A 289 13.96 10.74 16.02
C PRO A 289 15.37 10.96 16.59
N LYS A 290 15.69 10.29 17.71
CA LYS A 290 17.01 10.37 18.33
C LYS A 290 18.07 9.72 17.45
N PHE A 291 17.78 8.56 16.85
CA PHE A 291 18.72 7.91 15.92
C PHE A 291 18.97 8.77 14.69
N LYS A 292 17.93 9.34 14.09
CA LYS A 292 18.07 10.25 12.95
C LYS A 292 18.94 11.46 13.29
N GLN A 293 18.65 12.13 14.41
CA GLN A 293 19.43 13.28 14.86
C GLN A 293 20.90 12.91 15.07
N ARG A 294 21.18 11.82 15.82
CA ARG A 294 22.54 11.33 16.08
C ARG A 294 23.29 10.98 14.79
N TYR A 295 22.62 10.34 13.84
CA TYR A 295 23.20 10.00 12.54
C TYR A 295 23.63 11.25 11.77
N TYR A 296 22.76 12.27 11.68
CA TYR A 296 23.11 13.51 10.99
C TYR A 296 24.23 14.27 11.70
N THR A 297 24.18 14.38 13.03
CA THR A 297 25.23 15.05 13.81
C THR A 297 26.59 14.36 13.67
N LEU A 298 26.63 13.02 13.68
CA LEU A 298 27.89 12.28 13.47
C LEU A 298 28.39 12.44 12.03
N LYS A 299 27.49 12.44 11.04
CA LYS A 299 27.87 12.64 9.63
C LYS A 299 28.44 14.04 9.40
N GLU A 300 27.82 15.05 9.99
CA GLU A 300 28.31 16.44 9.99
C GLU A 300 29.69 16.53 10.66
N LEU A 301 29.85 15.95 11.85
CA LEU A 301 31.13 15.92 12.57
C LEU A 301 32.25 15.27 11.76
N LEU A 302 31.98 14.16 11.07
CA LEU A 302 32.97 13.50 10.21
C LEU A 302 33.35 14.36 9.00
N ALA A 303 32.38 15.08 8.41
CA ALA A 303 32.66 16.02 7.33
C ALA A 303 33.52 17.20 7.82
N GLU A 304 33.22 17.75 9.00
CA GLU A 304 34.03 18.81 9.64
C GLU A 304 35.48 18.34 9.91
N ILE A 305 35.67 17.07 10.29
CA ILE A 305 37.00 16.48 10.51
C ILE A 305 37.75 16.30 9.19
N GLU A 306 37.11 15.77 8.15
CA GLU A 306 37.73 15.60 6.83
C GLU A 306 38.11 16.94 6.21
N GLU A 307 37.26 17.96 6.36
CA GLU A 307 37.56 19.33 5.95
C GLU A 307 38.77 19.89 6.72
N ALA A 308 38.80 19.75 8.05
CA ALA A 308 39.92 20.23 8.86
C ALA A 308 41.24 19.51 8.56
N GLU A 309 41.21 18.21 8.28
CA GLU A 309 42.39 17.45 7.86
C GLU A 309 42.87 17.88 6.46
N SER A 310 41.96 18.14 5.52
CA SER A 310 42.30 18.61 4.17
C SER A 310 42.84 20.05 4.15
N ALA A 311 42.44 20.89 5.11
CA ALA A 311 42.87 22.27 5.23
C ALA A 311 44.32 22.41 5.76
N ILE A 312 44.94 21.33 6.24
CA ILE A 312 46.30 21.37 6.77
C ILE A 312 47.31 21.34 5.61
N PRO A 313 48.17 22.37 5.46
CA PRO A 313 49.26 22.33 4.48
C PRO A 313 50.21 21.16 4.76
N ALA A 314 50.65 20.45 3.71
CA ALA A 314 51.48 19.25 3.83
C ALA A 314 52.77 19.45 4.67
N ILE A 315 53.33 20.67 4.62
CA ILE A 315 54.54 21.08 5.35
C ILE A 315 54.29 21.12 6.87
N LEU A 316 53.07 21.42 7.30
CA LEU A 316 52.68 21.59 8.71
C LEU A 316 52.16 20.29 9.35
N VAL A 317 51.90 19.23 8.57
CA VAL A 317 51.43 17.93 9.05
C VAL A 317 52.34 17.32 10.14
N PRO A 318 53.68 17.33 10.03
CA PRO A 318 54.56 16.80 11.07
C PRO A 318 54.46 17.57 12.39
N LEU A 319 54.22 18.89 12.33
CA LEU A 319 54.12 19.78 13.50
C LEU A 319 52.76 19.62 14.20
N LEU A 320 51.70 19.35 13.43
CA LEU A 320 50.34 19.15 13.95
C LEU A 320 50.04 17.69 14.33
N ARG A 321 51.03 16.79 14.20
CA ARG A 321 50.88 15.37 14.58
C ARG A 321 50.40 15.17 16.03
N PRO A 322 50.90 15.89 17.05
CA PRO A 322 50.42 15.72 18.42
C PRO A 322 48.94 16.08 18.57
N SER A 323 48.48 17.18 17.95
CA SER A 323 47.07 17.58 17.97
C SER A 323 46.17 16.61 17.20
N LEU A 324 46.66 16.02 16.11
CA LEU A 324 45.96 14.95 15.39
C LEU A 324 45.83 13.68 16.25
N GLU A 325 46.86 13.32 17.03
CA GLU A 325 46.78 12.21 17.98
C GLU A 325 45.77 12.47 19.11
N HIS A 326 45.68 13.72 19.61
CA HIS A 326 44.66 14.12 20.57
C HIS A 326 43.25 13.97 20.00
N LEU A 327 43.03 14.41 18.75
CA LEU A 327 41.75 14.22 18.05
C LEU A 327 41.43 12.74 17.84
N GLN A 328 42.40 11.91 17.44
CA GLN A 328 42.20 10.46 17.29
C GLN A 328 41.90 9.76 18.62
N LYS A 329 42.53 10.20 19.72
CA LYS A 329 42.19 9.72 21.07
C LYS A 329 40.77 10.12 21.46
N ALA A 330 40.35 11.34 21.14
CA ALA A 330 38.98 11.79 21.37
C ALA A 330 37.95 10.99 20.54
N LEU A 331 38.33 10.50 19.35
CA LEU A 331 37.49 9.64 18.49
C LEU A 331 37.48 8.16 18.90
N SER A 332 38.49 7.69 19.63
CA SER A 332 38.61 6.28 20.03
C SER A 332 37.41 5.69 20.80
N PRO A 333 36.70 6.44 21.69
CA PRO A 333 35.51 5.93 22.35
C PRO A 333 34.37 5.62 21.38
N GLY A 334 34.24 6.38 20.28
CA GLY A 334 33.26 6.14 19.22
C GLY A 334 33.55 4.90 18.37
N LEU A 335 34.80 4.45 18.36
CA LEU A 335 35.26 3.25 17.64
C LEU A 335 35.16 1.97 18.47
N CYS A 336 35.21 2.06 19.80
CA CYS A 336 35.36 0.87 20.65
C CYS A 336 34.26 0.67 21.69
N ILE A 337 33.69 1.74 22.27
CA ILE A 337 32.88 1.64 23.51
C ILE A 337 31.45 2.18 23.33
N LEU A 338 31.30 3.27 22.58
CA LEU A 338 30.01 3.91 22.40
C LEU A 338 29.19 3.16 21.34
N GLY A 339 28.00 2.69 21.74
CA GLY A 339 26.98 2.17 20.85
C GLY A 339 25.78 3.10 20.71
N TRP A 340 24.88 2.79 19.79
CA TRP A 340 23.75 3.65 19.41
C TRP A 340 22.74 3.89 20.53
N CYS A 341 22.62 2.97 21.48
CA CYS A 341 21.74 3.08 22.65
C CYS A 341 22.36 3.85 23.82
N THR A 342 23.62 4.30 23.73
CA THR A 342 24.27 5.04 24.82
C THR A 342 23.68 6.44 24.98
N THR A 343 23.62 6.93 26.22
CA THR A 343 23.12 8.28 26.55
C THR A 343 24.18 9.35 26.39
N ASN A 344 25.46 8.98 26.44
CA ASN A 344 26.60 9.89 26.50
C ASN A 344 27.15 10.35 25.13
N ILE A 345 26.35 10.20 24.06
CA ILE A 345 26.78 10.52 22.69
C ILE A 345 26.92 12.03 22.50
N ASP A 346 26.02 12.82 23.09
CA ASP A 346 26.04 14.27 22.93
C ASP A 346 27.28 14.91 23.58
N ASP A 347 27.65 14.46 24.79
CA ASP A 347 28.90 14.89 25.45
C ASP A 347 30.15 14.43 24.69
N TYR A 348 30.11 13.24 24.08
CA TYR A 348 31.17 12.77 23.21
C TYR A 348 31.33 13.67 21.97
N VAL A 349 30.23 13.97 21.27
CA VAL A 349 30.24 14.88 20.11
C VAL A 349 30.79 16.25 20.50
N ASN A 350 30.36 16.79 21.64
CA ASN A 350 30.84 18.08 22.12
C ASN A 350 32.35 18.07 22.40
N LYS A 351 32.87 17.01 23.03
CA LYS A 351 34.32 16.85 23.27
C LYS A 351 35.11 16.77 21.96
N VAL A 352 34.61 16.03 20.96
CA VAL A 352 35.27 15.96 19.65
C VAL A 352 35.23 17.32 18.96
N ARG A 353 34.11 18.05 19.00
CA ARG A 353 33.99 19.40 18.44
C ARG A 353 34.93 20.41 19.11
N THR A 354 35.13 20.33 20.43
CA THR A 354 36.07 21.23 21.13
C THR A 354 37.52 20.98 20.71
N GLU A 355 37.92 19.72 20.58
CA GLU A 355 39.28 19.37 20.12
C GLU A 355 39.47 19.71 18.63
N LEU A 356 38.44 19.51 17.81
CA LEU A 356 38.44 19.90 16.40
C LEU A 356 38.57 21.42 16.24
N GLY A 357 37.84 22.21 17.02
CA GLY A 357 37.95 23.67 17.01
C GLY A 357 39.33 24.16 17.43
N ALA A 358 39.97 23.49 18.41
CA ALA A 358 41.35 23.77 18.79
C ALA A 358 42.33 23.47 17.64
N LEU A 359 42.15 22.35 16.94
CA LEU A 359 42.95 22.00 15.76
C LEU A 359 42.77 23.03 14.64
N GLN A 360 41.54 23.38 14.29
CA GLN A 360 41.24 24.37 13.24
C GLN A 360 41.86 25.75 13.55
N LEU A 361 41.80 26.19 14.82
CA LEU A 361 42.41 27.45 15.24
C LEU A 361 43.95 27.41 15.10
N LEU A 362 44.57 26.28 15.47
CA LEU A 362 46.01 26.09 15.33
C LEU A 362 46.43 26.03 13.85
N THR A 363 45.71 25.27 13.03
CA THR A 363 45.95 25.17 11.58
C THR A 363 45.84 26.54 10.93
N LYS A 364 44.78 27.31 11.24
CA LYS A 364 44.61 28.66 10.71
C LYS A 364 45.76 29.58 11.09
N ARG A 365 46.12 29.63 12.38
CA ARG A 365 47.25 30.47 12.84
C ARG A 365 48.58 30.06 12.21
N ALA A 366 48.82 28.76 12.06
CA ALA A 366 50.05 28.26 11.45
C ALA A 366 50.09 28.55 9.94
N ALA A 367 48.96 28.42 9.24
CA ALA A 367 48.82 28.78 7.84
C ALA A 367 49.00 30.28 7.62
N ASP A 368 48.37 31.13 8.46
CA ASP A 368 48.51 32.59 8.39
C ASP A 368 49.97 33.04 8.59
N ILE A 369 50.71 32.38 9.49
CA ILE A 369 52.16 32.66 9.67
C ILE A 369 52.95 32.21 8.45
N LEU A 370 52.65 31.02 7.91
CA LEU A 370 53.37 30.48 6.77
C LEU A 370 53.17 31.33 5.52
N GLN A 371 51.92 31.65 5.17
CA GLN A 371 51.60 32.46 4.00
C GLN A 371 52.00 33.93 4.21
N CYS A 372 51.42 34.59 5.21
CA CYS A 372 51.53 36.05 5.30
C CYS A 372 52.84 36.56 5.90
N ARG A 373 53.60 35.72 6.60
CA ARG A 373 54.85 36.18 7.26
C ARG A 373 56.10 35.53 6.73
N ILE A 374 56.00 34.35 6.13
CA ILE A 374 57.16 33.64 5.61
C ILE A 374 57.14 33.72 4.08
N GLU A 375 56.10 33.20 3.42
CA GLU A 375 56.03 33.17 1.96
C GLU A 375 55.95 34.59 1.37
N ASP A 376 55.06 35.45 1.85
CA ASP A 376 54.94 36.83 1.35
C ASP A 376 56.26 37.62 1.48
N VAL A 377 56.97 37.46 2.61
CA VAL A 377 58.26 38.13 2.82
C VAL A 377 59.34 37.54 1.92
N LEU A 378 59.37 36.23 1.73
CA LEU A 378 60.31 35.57 0.82
C LEU A 378 60.05 35.95 -0.64
N ASP A 379 58.79 36.08 -1.03
CA ASP A 379 58.39 36.52 -2.35
C ASP A 379 58.79 37.99 -2.56
N GLU A 380 58.55 38.87 -1.58
CA GLU A 380 59.05 40.25 -1.62
C GLU A 380 60.57 40.29 -1.77
N MET A 381 61.33 39.50 -0.99
CA MET A 381 62.78 39.38 -1.13
C MET A 381 63.19 38.93 -2.53
N SER A 382 62.48 37.96 -3.12
CA SER A 382 62.78 37.46 -4.47
C SER A 382 62.50 38.49 -5.57
N MET A 383 61.51 39.35 -5.37
CA MET A 383 61.09 40.37 -6.34
C MET A 383 61.87 41.67 -6.20
N THR A 384 62.63 41.87 -5.13
CA THR A 384 63.50 43.05 -5.01
C THR A 384 64.63 43.02 -6.04
N SER A 385 64.65 44.01 -6.94
CA SER A 385 65.77 44.22 -7.84
C SER A 385 66.96 44.80 -7.07
N LEU A 386 68.03 44.03 -6.97
CA LEU A 386 69.30 44.49 -6.36
C LEU A 386 70.17 45.28 -7.33
N CYS A 387 69.74 45.38 -8.60
CA CYS A 387 70.47 46.07 -9.64
C CYS A 387 69.48 46.53 -10.71
N ASP A 388 69.41 47.84 -10.94
CA ASP A 388 68.66 48.41 -12.06
C ASP A 388 69.60 48.53 -13.26
N LEU A 389 69.37 47.71 -14.29
CA LEU A 389 70.11 47.76 -15.55
C LEU A 389 69.44 48.78 -16.48
N PRO A 390 70.13 49.86 -16.87
CA PRO A 390 69.55 50.85 -17.78
C PRO A 390 69.56 50.32 -19.21
N GLU A 391 68.39 50.15 -19.80
CA GLU A 391 68.24 49.60 -21.16
C GLU A 391 68.60 50.60 -22.27
N PHE A 392 68.64 51.91 -21.97
CA PHE A 392 68.71 52.97 -22.99
C PHE A 392 69.78 54.06 -22.77
N GLU A 393 70.52 54.07 -21.66
CA GLU A 393 71.54 55.10 -21.37
C GLU A 393 72.92 54.50 -21.04
N GLN A 394 73.98 55.06 -21.63
CA GLN A 394 75.37 54.73 -21.29
C GLN A 394 75.78 55.52 -20.04
N LEU A 395 75.75 54.86 -18.87
CA LEU A 395 76.21 55.46 -17.63
C LEU A 395 77.72 55.31 -17.43
N SER A 396 78.33 56.31 -16.79
CA SER A 396 79.71 56.21 -16.31
C SER A 396 79.81 55.16 -15.21
N MET A 397 80.97 54.49 -15.07
CA MET A 397 81.14 53.43 -14.07
C MET A 397 80.89 53.93 -12.64
N SER A 398 81.21 55.20 -12.35
CA SER A 398 80.94 55.85 -11.07
C SER A 398 79.46 56.12 -10.82
N ASP A 399 78.71 56.51 -11.87
CA ASP A 399 77.27 56.80 -11.73
C ASP A 399 76.47 55.49 -11.59
N PHE A 400 76.85 54.44 -12.32
CA PHE A 400 76.25 53.11 -12.19
C PHE A 400 76.41 52.55 -10.77
N ILE A 401 77.60 52.63 -10.18
CA ILE A 401 77.84 52.19 -8.80
C ILE A 401 76.94 52.95 -7.83
N ARG A 402 76.79 54.28 -7.98
CA ARG A 402 75.92 55.08 -7.13
C ARG A 402 74.45 54.67 -7.26
N THR A 403 73.94 54.48 -8.48
CA THR A 403 72.55 54.03 -8.70
C THR A 403 72.30 52.62 -8.14
N THR A 404 73.28 51.72 -8.23
CA THR A 404 73.19 50.39 -7.59
C THR A 404 73.24 50.47 -6.07
N GLU A 405 74.02 51.39 -5.48
CA GLU A 405 74.05 51.60 -4.03
C GLU A 405 72.73 52.21 -3.51
N ASP A 406 72.16 53.16 -4.26
CA ASP A 406 70.86 53.78 -3.94
C ASP A 406 69.70 52.78 -4.03
N THR A 407 69.70 51.88 -5.01
CA THR A 407 68.68 50.83 -5.18
C THR A 407 68.79 49.74 -4.12
N VAL A 408 70.01 49.32 -3.77
CA VAL A 408 70.26 48.37 -2.68
C VAL A 408 69.89 48.95 -1.31
N THR A 409 70.15 50.24 -1.07
CA THR A 409 69.75 50.91 0.18
C THR A 409 68.24 51.06 0.29
N ALA A 410 67.55 51.40 -0.79
CA ALA A 410 66.08 51.42 -0.83
C ALA A 410 65.46 50.04 -0.61
N ALA A 411 65.99 49.00 -1.27
CA ALA A 411 65.56 47.60 -1.07
C ALA A 411 65.78 47.14 0.38
N ARG A 412 66.90 47.53 1.00
CA ARG A 412 67.19 47.24 2.41
C ARG A 412 66.19 47.90 3.37
N GLU A 413 65.79 49.15 3.12
CA GLU A 413 64.80 49.83 3.96
C GLU A 413 63.40 49.20 3.82
N SER A 414 63.04 48.75 2.61
CA SER A 414 61.77 48.06 2.34
C SER A 414 61.68 46.71 3.05
N LEU A 415 62.74 45.90 3.00
CA LEU A 415 62.77 44.55 3.57
C LEU A 415 62.98 44.49 5.10
N SER A 416 63.27 45.62 5.76
CA SER A 416 63.49 45.67 7.22
C SER A 416 62.25 46.03 8.05
N LYS A 417 61.14 46.38 7.39
CA LYS A 417 59.83 46.61 8.02
C LYS A 417 59.06 45.32 8.17
#